data_AF-A0A838NIQ9-F1
#
_entry.id   AF-A0A838NIQ9-F1
#
_cell.length_a   1.000
_cell.length_b   1.000
_cell.length_c   1.000
_cell.angle_alpha   90.00
_cell.angle_beta   90.00
_cell.angle_gamma   90.00
#
_symmetry.space_group_name_H-M   'P 1'
#
loop_
_entity.id
_entity.type
_entity.pdbx_description
1 polymer ?
#
loop_
_entity_poly.entity_id
_entity_poly.type
_entity_poly.pdbx_seq_one_letter_code
_entity_poly.pdbx_strand_id
1 'polypeptide(L)'
;MAALAGATNLLEQFTIPNQTLAAPPGALPERTVARVVADGAFPAVVGRTDSLLVIGMEGTPPPTTKPGFGVLVVDPQERVIGVMVYEGDPIPGAPRLGQVSVAGGSIPLIGVQVDPAKIADPRCPSLFPDSIIR
;
A
#
# COMPACT_ATOMS: atom_id res chain seq x y z
N MET A 1 15.57 -9.63 5.34
CA MET A 1 14.60 -10.43 4.56
C MET A 1 13.19 -10.51 5.19
N ALA A 2 12.87 -9.76 6.27
CA ALA A 2 11.53 -9.80 6.89
C ALA A 2 10.45 -8.98 6.15
N ALA A 3 10.83 -7.91 5.44
CA ALA A 3 9.89 -7.10 4.66
C ALA A 3 9.23 -7.88 3.49
N LEU A 4 9.94 -8.87 2.95
CA LEU A 4 9.43 -9.77 1.91
C LEU A 4 8.37 -10.74 2.46
N ALA A 5 8.55 -11.24 3.69
CA ALA A 5 7.55 -12.11 4.32
C ALA A 5 6.22 -11.37 4.55
N GLY A 6 6.29 -10.13 5.08
CA GLY A 6 5.12 -9.27 5.23
C GLY A 6 4.43 -8.95 3.89
N ALA A 7 5.22 -8.73 2.84
CA ALA A 7 4.71 -8.48 1.49
C ALA A 7 3.92 -9.66 0.91
N THR A 8 4.43 -10.89 1.08
CA THR A 8 3.75 -12.10 0.61
C THR A 8 2.48 -12.35 1.42
N ASN A 9 2.55 -12.24 2.75
CA ASN A 9 1.40 -12.42 3.65
C ASN A 9 0.26 -11.44 3.35
N LEU A 10 0.59 -10.23 2.89
CA LEU A 10 -0.40 -9.24 2.48
C LEU A 10 -1.13 -9.65 1.20
N LEU A 11 -0.44 -10.23 0.23
CA LEU A 11 -1.10 -10.73 -0.99
C LEU A 11 -2.03 -11.91 -0.69
N GLU A 12 -1.67 -12.77 0.26
CA GLU A 12 -2.53 -13.88 0.72
C GLU A 12 -3.86 -13.39 1.32
N GLN A 13 -3.90 -12.19 1.89
CA GLN A 13 -5.14 -11.62 2.44
C GLN A 13 -6.24 -11.43 1.39
N PHE A 14 -5.89 -11.21 0.12
CA PHE A 14 -6.87 -11.09 -0.97
C PHE A 14 -7.61 -12.39 -1.27
N THR A 15 -7.09 -13.54 -0.82
CA THR A 15 -7.77 -14.84 -0.94
C THR A 15 -8.83 -15.03 0.15
N ILE A 16 -8.83 -14.18 1.19
CA ILE A 16 -9.76 -14.28 2.30
C ILE A 16 -11.02 -13.46 1.97
N PRO A 17 -12.22 -14.05 2.08
CA PRO A 17 -13.46 -13.33 1.76
C PRO A 17 -13.64 -12.09 2.65
N ASN A 18 -14.16 -11.03 2.05
CA ASN A 18 -14.49 -9.75 2.69
C ASN A 18 -13.29 -8.95 3.25
N GLN A 19 -12.06 -9.27 2.85
CA GLN A 19 -10.89 -8.43 3.19
C GLN A 19 -10.54 -7.42 2.10
N THR A 20 -10.81 -7.75 0.84
CA THR A 20 -10.60 -6.82 -0.28
C THR A 20 -11.54 -5.63 -0.15
N LEU A 21 -10.97 -4.43 -0.19
CA LEU A 21 -11.75 -3.19 -0.13
C LEU A 21 -12.49 -2.97 -1.45
N ALA A 22 -13.79 -2.69 -1.36
CA ALA A 22 -14.61 -2.30 -2.51
C ALA A 22 -14.64 -0.78 -2.75
N ALA A 23 -14.33 0.00 -1.71
CA ALA A 23 -14.30 1.45 -1.76
C ALA A 23 -13.15 2.00 -0.88
N PRO A 24 -12.66 3.20 -1.16
CA PRO A 24 -11.72 3.89 -0.28
C PRO A 24 -12.28 4.10 1.14
N PRO A 25 -11.44 4.07 2.19
CA PRO A 25 -11.88 4.40 3.55
C PRO A 25 -12.41 5.84 3.62
N GLY A 26 -13.33 6.08 4.54
CA GLY A 26 -14.00 7.37 4.70
C GLY A 26 -13.04 8.47 5.16
N ALA A 27 -12.19 8.15 6.14
CA ALA A 27 -11.15 9.04 6.66
C ALA A 27 -9.80 8.69 6.05
N LEU A 28 -9.12 9.71 5.50
CA LEU A 28 -7.79 9.57 4.93
C LEU A 28 -6.84 10.47 5.72
N PRO A 29 -5.66 9.99 6.13
CA PRO A 29 -4.62 10.87 6.64
C PRO A 29 -4.10 11.76 5.50
N GLU A 30 -3.48 12.90 5.80
CA GLU A 30 -2.86 13.75 4.77
C GLU A 30 -1.61 13.10 4.17
N ARG A 31 -0.93 12.27 4.99
CA ARG A 31 0.33 11.61 4.63
C ARG A 31 0.34 10.16 5.10
N THR A 32 1.10 9.33 4.40
CA THR A 32 1.27 7.90 4.69
C THR A 32 2.65 7.43 4.26
N VAL A 33 2.96 6.15 4.49
CA VAL A 33 4.16 5.51 3.96
C VAL A 33 3.81 4.68 2.74
N ALA A 34 4.55 4.88 1.65
CA ALA A 34 4.59 3.95 0.53
C ALA A 34 5.84 3.05 0.64
N ARG A 35 5.66 1.75 0.84
CA ARG A 35 6.76 0.78 0.88
C ARG A 35 6.82 -0.04 -0.40
N VAL A 36 7.97 -0.01 -1.06
CA VAL A 36 8.28 -0.85 -2.22
C VAL A 36 8.91 -2.15 -1.72
N VAL A 37 8.36 -3.30 -2.14
CA VAL A 37 8.66 -4.64 -1.60
C VAL A 37 10.16 -5.00 -1.58
N ALA A 38 10.94 -4.49 -2.52
CA ALA A 38 12.36 -4.81 -2.69
C ALA A 38 13.33 -3.66 -2.39
N ASP A 39 12.86 -2.43 -2.22
CA ASP A 39 13.74 -1.24 -2.17
C ASP A 39 13.73 -0.54 -0.81
N GLY A 40 12.55 -0.16 -0.32
CA GLY A 40 12.48 0.71 0.84
C GLY A 40 11.11 1.35 1.07
N ALA A 41 11.06 2.19 2.09
CA ALA A 41 9.88 2.96 2.46
C ALA A 41 10.11 4.44 2.10
N PHE A 42 9.08 5.06 1.53
CA PHE A 42 9.06 6.43 1.07
C PHE A 42 7.89 7.16 1.72
N PRO A 43 8.05 8.45 2.07
CA PRO A 43 6.90 9.27 2.43
C PRO A 43 5.94 9.37 1.23
N ALA A 44 4.66 9.50 1.51
CA ALA A 44 3.65 9.65 0.48
C ALA A 44 2.53 10.58 0.95
N VAL A 45 2.01 11.38 0.03
CA VAL A 45 0.86 12.25 0.24
C VAL A 45 -0.39 11.53 -0.21
N VAL A 46 -1.45 11.62 0.59
CA VAL A 46 -2.74 11.03 0.25
C VAL A 46 -3.68 12.15 -0.20
N GLY A 47 -4.27 11.95 -1.36
CA GLY A 47 -5.22 12.87 -1.97
C GLY A 47 -6.43 12.14 -2.53
N ARG A 48 -7.38 12.92 -3.03
CA ARG A 48 -8.59 12.42 -3.69
C ARG A 48 -8.85 13.23 -4.95
N THR A 49 -9.18 12.54 -6.03
CA THR A 49 -9.56 13.12 -7.32
C THR A 49 -10.79 12.37 -7.82
N ASP A 50 -11.89 13.08 -8.09
CA ASP A 50 -13.12 12.50 -8.65
C ASP A 50 -13.61 11.24 -7.90
N SER A 51 -13.55 11.27 -6.56
CA SER A 51 -13.84 10.15 -5.64
C SER A 51 -12.82 9.00 -5.60
N LEU A 52 -11.83 8.99 -6.47
CA LEU A 52 -10.73 8.02 -6.47
C LEU A 52 -9.57 8.49 -5.58
N LEU A 53 -8.89 7.53 -4.97
CA LEU A 53 -7.67 7.81 -4.20
C LEU A 53 -6.49 8.13 -5.10
N VAL A 54 -5.67 9.08 -4.66
CA VAL A 54 -4.37 9.35 -5.26
C VAL A 54 -3.32 9.29 -4.17
N ILE A 55 -2.33 8.42 -4.32
CA ILE A 55 -1.18 8.32 -3.41
C ILE A 55 0.03 8.86 -4.16
N GLY A 56 0.49 10.06 -3.80
CA GLY A 56 1.71 10.64 -4.37
C GLY A 56 2.92 10.18 -3.58
N MET A 57 3.75 9.31 -4.16
CA MET A 57 5.00 8.89 -3.52
C MET A 57 6.03 10.01 -3.61
N GLU A 58 6.61 10.38 -2.46
CA GLU A 58 7.67 11.38 -2.36
C GLU A 58 9.03 10.66 -2.49
N GLY A 59 9.60 10.75 -3.69
CA GLY A 59 10.88 10.14 -4.02
C GLY A 59 10.80 9.26 -5.26
N THR A 60 11.96 8.77 -5.67
CA THR A 60 12.08 7.92 -6.85
C THR A 60 12.67 6.59 -6.41
N PRO A 61 11.96 5.46 -6.58
CA PRO A 61 12.57 4.15 -6.39
C PRO A 61 13.71 3.96 -7.42
N PRO A 62 14.67 3.05 -7.16
CA PRO A 62 15.76 2.77 -8.08
C PRO A 62 15.25 2.47 -9.50
N PRO A 63 15.98 2.85 -10.56
CA PRO A 63 15.53 2.69 -11.95
C PRO A 63 15.36 1.23 -12.38
N THR A 64 15.90 0.28 -11.60
CA THR A 64 15.70 -1.16 -11.79
C THR A 64 14.32 -1.64 -11.37
N THR A 65 13.65 -0.89 -10.50
CA THR A 65 12.33 -1.20 -9.97
C THR A 65 11.27 -0.78 -10.95
N LYS A 66 10.30 -1.66 -11.19
CA LYS A 66 9.16 -1.43 -12.08
C LYS A 66 7.86 -1.54 -11.29
N PRO A 67 7.44 -0.47 -10.59
CA PRO A 67 6.17 -0.43 -9.91
C PRO A 67 5.03 -0.78 -10.87
N GLY A 68 4.21 -1.75 -10.49
CA GLY A 68 3.11 -2.25 -11.30
C GLY A 68 1.74 -1.94 -10.68
N PHE A 69 1.61 -2.09 -9.36
CA PHE A 69 0.42 -1.71 -8.63
C PHE A 69 0.70 -1.40 -7.16
N GLY A 70 -0.21 -0.64 -6.54
CA GLY A 70 -0.23 -0.36 -5.11
C GLY A 70 -1.34 -1.11 -4.39
N VAL A 71 -1.10 -1.43 -3.12
CA VAL A 71 -2.07 -1.99 -2.18
C VAL A 71 -2.19 -1.04 -0.99
N LEU A 72 -3.34 -0.38 -0.86
CA LEU A 72 -3.71 0.33 0.34
C LEU A 72 -3.99 -0.68 1.44
N VAL A 73 -3.27 -0.55 2.56
CA VAL A 73 -3.44 -1.39 3.73
C VAL A 73 -4.17 -0.60 4.79
N VAL A 74 -5.34 -1.08 5.19
CA VAL A 74 -6.12 -0.50 6.27
C VAL A 74 -6.29 -1.50 7.40
N ASP A 75 -6.45 -0.99 8.62
CA ASP A 75 -6.81 -1.83 9.76
C ASP A 75 -8.33 -2.08 9.82
N PRO A 76 -8.80 -2.96 10.72
CA PRO A 76 -10.24 -3.21 10.90
C PRO A 76 -11.05 -2.00 11.40
N GLN A 77 -10.41 -0.90 11.76
CA GLN A 77 -11.04 0.37 12.13
C GLN A 77 -11.01 1.37 10.95
N GLU A 78 -10.73 0.90 9.73
CA GLU A 78 -10.62 1.69 8.50
C GLU A 78 -9.50 2.75 8.54
N ARG A 79 -8.52 2.59 9.43
CA ARG A 79 -7.36 3.48 9.48
C ARG A 79 -6.32 3.03 8.48
N VAL A 80 -5.85 3.97 7.66
CA VAL A 80 -4.75 3.72 6.72
C VAL A 80 -3.47 3.44 7.49
N ILE A 81 -2.93 2.23 7.32
CA ILE A 81 -1.65 1.82 7.86
C ILE A 81 -0.53 2.24 6.91
N GLY A 82 -0.76 2.08 5.60
CA GLY A 82 0.23 2.41 4.59
C GLY A 82 -0.13 1.89 3.21
N VAL A 83 0.77 2.08 2.26
CA VAL A 83 0.64 1.59 0.88
C VAL A 83 1.82 0.70 0.55
N MET A 84 1.56 -0.55 0.15
CA MET A 84 2.58 -1.42 -0.39
C MET A 84 2.61 -1.34 -1.91
N VAL A 85 3.80 -1.25 -2.49
CA VAL A 85 4.01 -1.13 -3.93
C VAL A 85 4.72 -2.38 -4.43
N TYR A 86 4.08 -3.06 -5.37
CA TYR A 86 4.50 -4.31 -5.97
C TYR A 86 4.86 -4.10 -7.43
N GLU A 87 5.74 -4.95 -7.93
CA GLU A 87 5.98 -5.10 -9.37
C GLU A 87 4.97 -6.11 -9.96
N GLY A 88 4.69 -5.98 -11.26
CA GLY A 88 3.77 -6.88 -11.99
C GLY A 88 2.32 -6.39 -12.06
N ASP A 89 1.40 -7.32 -12.33
CA ASP A 89 -0.02 -7.01 -12.52
C ASP A 89 -0.81 -7.01 -11.19
N PRO A 90 -1.82 -6.14 -11.05
CA PRO A 90 -2.69 -6.13 -9.87
C PRO A 90 -3.47 -7.44 -9.71
N ILE A 91 -3.93 -7.71 -8.49
CA ILE A 91 -4.71 -8.90 -8.16
C ILE A 91 -6.00 -8.95 -9.01
N PRO A 92 -6.23 -10.03 -9.79
CA PRO A 92 -7.41 -10.16 -10.63
C PRO A 92 -8.71 -10.06 -9.83
N GLY A 93 -9.66 -9.25 -10.31
CA GLY A 93 -10.95 -9.04 -9.67
C GLY A 93 -10.94 -8.12 -8.44
N ALA A 94 -9.77 -7.65 -8.00
CA ALA A 94 -9.69 -6.65 -6.94
C ALA A 94 -10.20 -5.28 -7.46
N PRO A 95 -11.18 -4.65 -6.78
CA PRO A 95 -11.67 -3.34 -7.16
C PRO A 95 -10.56 -2.28 -7.12
N ARG A 96 -10.53 -1.42 -8.13
CA ARG A 96 -9.61 -0.29 -8.17
C ARG A 96 -10.15 0.82 -7.26
N LEU A 97 -9.37 1.18 -6.25
CA LEU A 97 -9.66 2.29 -5.34
C LEU A 97 -9.14 3.63 -5.85
N GLY A 98 -8.12 3.58 -6.73
CA GLY A 98 -7.51 4.79 -7.27
C GLY A 98 -6.18 4.52 -7.95
N GLN A 99 -5.18 5.36 -7.66
CA GLN A 99 -3.84 5.25 -8.23
C GLN A 99 -2.74 5.67 -7.27
N VAL A 100 -1.55 5.12 -7.47
CA VAL A 100 -0.30 5.59 -6.89
C VAL A 100 0.47 6.33 -7.96
N SER A 101 0.81 7.58 -7.72
CA SER A 101 1.72 8.36 -8.57
C SER A 101 3.15 8.08 -8.11
N VAL A 102 3.95 7.55 -9.02
CA VAL A 102 5.38 7.24 -8.84
C VAL A 102 6.20 7.99 -9.87
N ALA A 103 7.50 8.13 -9.65
CA ALA A 103 8.40 8.71 -10.64
C ALA A 103 8.32 7.91 -11.95
N GLY A 104 7.73 8.49 -12.99
CA GLY A 104 7.55 7.86 -14.30
C GLY A 104 6.12 7.45 -14.67
N GLY A 105 5.13 7.59 -13.78
CA GLY A 105 3.73 7.32 -14.15
C GLY A 105 2.77 7.15 -12.98
N SER A 106 1.54 6.73 -13.28
CA SER A 106 0.55 6.34 -12.28
C SER A 106 0.19 4.87 -12.45
N ILE A 107 0.18 4.14 -11.33
CA ILE A 107 -0.14 2.71 -11.27
C ILE A 107 -1.46 2.51 -10.51
N PRO A 108 -2.23 1.45 -10.79
CA PRO A 108 -3.49 1.19 -10.08
C PRO A 108 -3.27 0.99 -8.57
N LEU A 109 -4.20 1.50 -7.77
CA LEU A 109 -4.28 1.24 -6.34
C LEU A 109 -5.49 0.34 -6.08
N ILE A 110 -5.24 -0.82 -5.50
CA ILE A 110 -6.25 -1.69 -4.88
C ILE A 110 -6.11 -1.58 -3.36
N GLY A 111 -6.98 -2.24 -2.59
CA GLY A 111 -6.83 -2.20 -1.14
C GLY A 111 -7.36 -3.42 -0.42
N VAL A 112 -6.85 -3.59 0.79
CA VAL A 112 -7.16 -4.71 1.66
C VAL A 112 -7.23 -4.24 3.11
N GLN A 113 -8.23 -4.76 3.81
CA GLN A 113 -8.35 -4.64 5.25
C GLN A 113 -7.67 -5.84 5.89
N VAL A 114 -6.66 -5.57 6.72
CA VAL A 114 -5.89 -6.60 7.41
C VAL A 114 -5.67 -6.18 8.86
N ASP A 115 -5.73 -7.16 9.75
CA ASP A 115 -5.25 -6.95 11.12
C ASP A 115 -3.71 -6.79 11.06
N PRO A 116 -3.15 -5.62 11.46
CA PRO A 116 -1.71 -5.39 11.42
C PRO A 116 -0.92 -6.46 12.16
N ALA A 117 -1.48 -7.10 13.19
CA ALA A 117 -0.83 -8.20 13.90
C ALA A 117 -0.58 -9.44 13.03
N LYS A 118 -1.36 -9.62 11.94
CA LYS A 118 -1.19 -10.75 11.00
C LYS A 118 -0.07 -10.54 9.99
N ILE A 119 0.30 -9.29 9.73
CA ILE A 119 1.38 -8.92 8.80
C ILE A 119 2.64 -8.44 9.53
N ALA A 120 2.54 -8.16 10.83
CA ALA A 120 3.68 -7.79 11.65
C ALA A 120 4.64 -8.99 11.82
N ASP A 121 5.92 -8.76 11.49
CA ASP A 121 6.99 -9.72 11.78
C ASP A 121 7.63 -9.34 13.13
N PRO A 122 7.82 -10.29 14.06
CA PRO A 122 8.42 -10.00 15.36
C PRO A 122 9.86 -9.46 15.28
N ARG A 123 10.56 -9.62 14.14
CA ARG A 123 11.90 -9.06 13.88
C ARG A 123 11.85 -7.72 13.14
N CYS A 124 10.70 -7.30 12.63
CA CYS A 124 10.47 -6.04 11.93
C CYS A 124 9.11 -5.46 12.37
N PRO A 125 9.05 -4.81 13.55
CA PRO A 125 7.80 -4.48 14.22
C PRO A 125 6.91 -3.49 13.46
N SER A 126 7.45 -2.75 12.47
CA SER A 126 6.66 -1.87 11.61
C SER A 126 6.95 -2.09 10.11
N LEU A 127 5.99 -2.72 9.44
CA LEU A 127 5.93 -2.80 7.98
C LEU A 127 5.84 -1.41 7.33
N PHE A 128 5.37 -0.41 8.07
CA PHE A 128 5.29 0.97 7.65
C PHE A 128 5.92 1.83 8.75
N PRO A 129 7.15 2.32 8.57
CA PRO A 129 7.79 3.14 9.59
C PRO A 129 7.21 4.56 9.58
N ASP A 130 6.35 4.89 10.54
CA ASP A 130 5.77 6.24 10.67
C ASP A 130 6.84 7.35 10.81
N SER A 131 8.04 7.02 11.29
CA SER A 131 9.15 7.95 11.48
C SER A 131 9.59 8.72 10.22
N ILE A 132 9.20 8.26 9.03
CA ILE A 132 9.53 8.94 7.76
C ILE A 132 8.44 9.92 7.31
N ILE A 133 7.25 9.84 7.90
CA ILE A 133 6.16 10.79 7.68
C ILE A 133 6.35 11.95 8.67
N ARG A 134 7.06 13.00 8.25
CA ARG A 134 7.19 14.26 9.04
C ARG A 134 6.15 15.29 8.66
#